data_AF-A0A1Z9JAE4-F1
#
_entry.id   AF-A0A1Z9JAE4-F1
#
_cell.length_a   1.000
_cell.length_b   1.000
_cell.length_c   1.000
_cell.angle_alpha   90.00
_cell.angle_beta   90.00
_cell.angle_gamma   90.00
#
_symmetry.space_group_name_H-M   'P 1'
#
loop_
_entity.id
_entity.type
_entity.pdbx_description
1 polymer ?
#
loop_
_entity_poly.entity_id
_entity_poly.type
_entity_poly.pdbx_seq_one_letter_code
_entity_poly.pdbx_strand_id
1 'polypeptide(L)'
;MTFQPQAGGAATSRTLDATDAGLILVRKADLKAPVVWQSGFDCASKEDSAQADPLVFVEAASPPAVSLLLDEQEPSDAAVQVALQALLQRCGATVPTRTTLATFGLVDVVTARWPEQLPVRCPG
;
A
#
# COMPACT_ATOMS: atom_id res chain seq x y z
N MET A 1 4.42 -0.81 6.90
CA MET A 1 5.12 -1.17 5.65
C MET A 1 6.60 -0.85 5.78
N THR A 2 7.45 -1.56 5.05
CA THR A 2 8.92 -1.51 5.18
C THR A 2 9.57 -1.47 3.80
N PHE A 3 10.68 -0.73 3.67
CA PHE A 3 11.53 -0.68 2.49
C PHE A 3 12.95 -1.08 2.88
N GLN A 4 13.44 -2.18 2.31
CA GLN A 4 14.75 -2.77 2.61
C GLN A 4 15.63 -2.84 1.34
N PRO A 5 16.80 -2.17 1.31
CA PRO A 5 17.76 -2.36 0.22
C PRO A 5 18.13 -3.83 0.03
N GLN A 6 18.04 -4.33 -1.20
CA GLN A 6 18.31 -5.75 -1.49
C GLN A 6 19.77 -6.12 -1.21
N ALA A 7 20.70 -5.20 -1.44
CA ALA A 7 22.13 -5.38 -1.18
C ALA A 7 22.51 -5.35 0.32
N GLY A 8 21.54 -5.20 1.22
CA GLY A 8 21.77 -4.94 2.63
C GLY A 8 21.89 -3.44 2.94
N GLY A 9 21.57 -3.05 4.16
CA GLY A 9 21.50 -1.65 4.59
C GLY A 9 20.36 -1.39 5.57
N ALA A 10 20.21 -0.12 5.96
CA ALA A 10 19.18 0.29 6.90
C ALA A 10 17.77 0.21 6.27
N ALA A 11 16.86 -0.50 6.95
CA ALA A 11 15.44 -0.50 6.62
C ALA A 11 14.82 0.86 6.94
N THR A 12 13.82 1.26 6.15
CA THR A 12 12.91 2.35 6.55
C THR A 12 11.50 1.78 6.68
N SER A 13 10.82 2.13 7.77
CA SER A 13 9.49 1.63 8.07
C SER A 13 8.53 2.81 8.28
N ARG A 14 7.30 2.63 7.82
CA ARG A 14 6.20 3.58 8.04
C ARG A 14 4.93 2.81 8.39
N THR A 15 4.28 3.22 9.47
CA THR A 15 2.93 2.78 9.83
C THR A 15 1.93 3.73 9.20
N LEU A 16 0.85 3.17 8.65
CA LEU A 16 -0.28 3.92 8.13
C LEU A 16 -1.42 3.72 9.12
N ASP A 17 -2.10 4.80 9.51
CA ASP A 17 -3.25 4.71 10.38
C ASP A 17 -4.38 3.92 9.72
N ALA A 18 -5.15 3.20 10.54
CA ALA A 18 -6.36 2.54 10.08
C ALA A 18 -7.35 3.60 9.54
N THR A 19 -7.81 3.40 8.31
CA THR A 19 -8.68 4.35 7.62
C THR A 19 -9.68 3.61 6.75
N ASP A 20 -10.79 4.29 6.41
CA ASP A 20 -11.72 3.78 5.39
C ASP A 20 -11.03 3.62 4.03
N ALA A 21 -11.65 2.81 3.16
CA ALA A 21 -11.14 2.53 1.81
C ALA A 21 -10.72 3.82 1.08
N GLY A 22 -9.51 3.80 0.54
CA GLY A 22 -8.91 4.95 -0.15
C GLY A 22 -7.65 4.57 -0.91
N LEU A 23 -7.16 5.51 -1.73
CA LEU A 23 -5.89 5.37 -2.44
C LEU A 23 -4.82 6.12 -1.67
N ILE A 24 -3.75 5.41 -1.27
CA ILE A 24 -2.60 6.02 -0.59
C ILE A 24 -1.42 6.03 -1.55
N LEU A 25 -0.98 7.22 -1.95
CA LEU A 25 0.22 7.41 -2.76
C LEU A 25 1.42 7.53 -1.84
N VAL A 26 2.25 6.50 -1.84
CA VAL A 26 3.49 6.45 -1.07
C VAL A 26 4.61 7.00 -1.93
N ARG A 27 5.18 8.14 -1.51
CA ARG A 27 6.44 8.61 -2.09
C ARG A 27 7.59 7.90 -1.42
N LYS A 28 8.58 7.55 -2.23
CA LYS A 28 9.85 7.04 -1.77
C LYS A 28 10.95 7.89 -2.38
N ALA A 29 12.05 8.05 -1.66
CA ALA A 29 13.27 8.62 -2.21
C ALA A 29 13.73 7.80 -3.44
N ASP A 30 14.39 8.47 -4.38
CA ASP A 30 14.92 7.87 -5.60
C ASP A 30 15.60 6.52 -5.31
N LEU A 31 15.15 5.50 -6.02
CA LEU A 31 15.78 4.18 -6.00
C LEU A 31 17.16 4.31 -6.65
N LYS A 32 18.23 4.04 -5.89
CA LYS A 32 19.60 3.93 -6.42
C LYS A 32 20.06 2.47 -6.54
N ALA A 33 19.23 1.55 -6.08
CA ALA A 33 19.44 0.12 -6.08
C ALA A 33 18.07 -0.57 -5.88
N PRO A 34 17.94 -1.86 -6.23
CA PRO A 34 16.76 -2.64 -5.94
C PRO A 34 16.38 -2.65 -4.45
N VAL A 35 15.09 -2.52 -4.16
CA VAL A 35 14.57 -2.49 -2.78
C VAL A 35 13.38 -3.41 -2.64
N VAL A 36 13.44 -4.28 -1.62
CA VAL A 36 12.30 -5.08 -1.17
C VAL A 36 11.32 -4.17 -0.43
N TRP A 37 10.12 -4.01 -0.97
CA TRP A 37 8.99 -3.39 -0.30
C TRP A 37 8.10 -4.46 0.32
N GLN A 38 7.70 -4.26 1.56
CA GLN A 38 6.82 -5.16 2.29
C GLN A 38 5.68 -4.37 2.93
N SER A 39 4.46 -4.89 2.78
CA SER A 39 3.29 -4.38 3.49
C SER A 39 2.64 -5.50 4.30
N GLY A 40 2.13 -5.16 5.47
CA GLY A 40 1.48 -6.09 6.39
C GLY A 40 0.50 -5.32 7.29
N PHE A 41 -0.38 -6.06 7.94
CA PHE A 41 -1.35 -5.51 8.88
C PHE A 41 -0.90 -5.79 10.31
N ASP A 42 -0.99 -4.79 11.19
CA ASP A 42 -0.66 -4.93 12.60
C ASP A 42 -1.92 -5.29 13.40
N CYS A 43 -2.09 -6.58 13.70
CA CYS A 43 -3.22 -7.11 14.45
C CYS A 43 -3.16 -6.81 15.96
N ALA A 44 -2.00 -6.41 16.50
CA ALA A 44 -1.81 -6.21 17.95
C ALA A 44 -2.47 -4.92 18.47
N SER A 45 -2.87 -4.02 17.58
CA SER A 45 -3.45 -2.70 17.93
C SER A 45 -4.90 -2.73 18.46
N LYS A 46 -5.47 -3.91 18.73
CA LYS A 46 -6.78 -4.09 19.39
C LYS A 46 -6.64 -4.76 20.77
N GLU A 47 -5.79 -4.22 21.62
CA GLU A 47 -5.80 -4.54 23.05
C GLU A 47 -6.99 -3.85 23.72
N ASP A 48 -8.12 -4.54 23.84
CA ASP A 48 -9.10 -4.22 24.91
C ASP A 48 -10.05 -5.38 25.26
N SER A 49 -9.85 -6.59 24.71
CA SER A 49 -10.73 -7.73 25.04
C SER A 49 -10.06 -9.10 25.15
N ALA A 50 -8.74 -9.22 24.96
CA ALA A 50 -8.05 -10.52 24.89
C ALA A 50 -7.25 -10.91 26.15
N GLN A 51 -7.30 -10.14 27.25
CA GLN A 51 -6.43 -10.37 28.42
C GLN A 51 -6.77 -11.63 29.25
N ALA A 52 -7.76 -12.44 28.88
CA ALA A 52 -8.24 -13.55 29.71
C ALA A 52 -8.29 -14.93 29.04
N ASP A 53 -7.84 -15.09 27.79
CA ASP A 53 -7.88 -16.38 27.10
C ASP A 53 -6.48 -17.02 26.99
N PRO A 54 -6.23 -18.18 27.65
CA PRO A 54 -4.96 -18.91 27.54
C PRO A 54 -4.67 -19.48 26.14
N LEU A 55 -5.57 -19.32 25.16
CA LEU A 55 -5.40 -19.73 23.76
C LEU A 55 -4.97 -18.63 22.79
N VAL A 56 -4.57 -17.44 23.28
CA VAL A 56 -4.12 -16.28 22.46
C VAL A 56 -2.87 -16.55 21.60
N PHE A 57 -2.19 -17.69 21.76
CA PHE A 57 -0.97 -18.03 21.00
C PHE A 57 -1.17 -18.25 19.49
N VAL A 58 -2.41 -18.41 19.01
CA VAL A 58 -2.69 -18.48 17.56
C VAL A 58 -3.05 -17.10 17.04
N GLU A 59 -2.03 -16.26 16.87
CA GLU A 59 -2.18 -15.03 16.11
C GLU A 59 -2.39 -15.39 14.63
N ALA A 60 -3.55 -15.03 14.08
CA ALA A 60 -3.77 -15.09 12.63
C ALA A 60 -2.90 -14.01 11.97
N ALA A 61 -1.62 -14.34 11.73
CA ALA A 61 -0.72 -13.50 10.97
C ALA A 61 -1.03 -13.65 9.48
N SER A 62 -1.58 -12.60 8.87
CA SER A 62 -1.65 -12.53 7.41
C SER A 62 -0.23 -12.34 6.87
N PRO A 63 0.26 -13.17 5.93
CA PRO A 63 1.61 -13.04 5.41
C PRO A 63 1.78 -11.66 4.73
N PRO A 64 2.95 -11.01 4.89
CA PRO A 64 3.17 -9.72 4.27
C PRO A 64 3.16 -9.84 2.74
N ALA A 65 2.54 -8.87 2.07
CA ALA A 65 2.71 -8.72 0.63
C ALA A 65 4.10 -8.14 0.37
N VAL A 66 4.90 -8.82 -0.46
CA VAL A 66 6.28 -8.49 -0.76
C VAL A 66 6.41 -8.16 -2.26
N SER A 67 7.12 -7.08 -2.58
CA SER A 67 7.47 -6.73 -3.96
C SER A 67 8.92 -6.25 -4.06
N LEU A 68 9.53 -6.44 -5.22
CA LEU A 68 10.85 -5.89 -5.54
C LEU A 68 10.66 -4.62 -6.36
N LEU A 69 11.18 -3.49 -5.88
CA LEU A 69 11.19 -2.23 -6.58
C LEU A 69 12.55 -2.07 -7.27
N LEU A 70 12.52 -1.88 -8.59
CA LEU A 70 13.70 -1.62 -9.43
C LEU A 70 13.75 -0.13 -9.80
N ASP A 71 14.94 0.38 -10.09
CA ASP A 71 15.12 1.76 -10.59
C ASP A 71 14.95 1.84 -12.12
N GLU A 72 15.20 0.72 -12.82
CA GLU A 72 14.97 0.54 -14.24
C GLU A 72 13.47 0.60 -14.56
N GLN A 73 13.12 1.46 -15.53
CA GLN A 73 11.77 1.55 -16.06
C GLN A 73 11.68 0.73 -17.34
N GLU A 74 10.69 -0.15 -17.42
CA GLU A 74 10.36 -0.83 -18.66
C GLU A 74 9.39 0.03 -19.51
N PRO A 75 9.39 -0.10 -20.84
CA PRO A 75 8.44 0.61 -21.69
C PRO A 75 6.96 0.36 -21.32
N SER A 76 6.67 -0.82 -20.77
CA SER A 76 5.36 -1.22 -20.21
C SER A 76 4.91 -0.33 -19.03
N ASP A 77 5.84 0.29 -18.30
CA ASP A 77 5.54 1.11 -17.13
C ASP A 77 4.99 2.49 -17.47
N ALA A 78 5.15 2.94 -18.73
CA ALA A 78 4.80 4.29 -19.14
C ALA A 78 3.34 4.67 -18.82
N ALA A 79 2.40 3.74 -19.07
CA ALA A 79 0.99 3.96 -18.78
C ALA A 79 0.72 4.10 -17.28
N VAL A 80 1.39 3.28 -16.45
CA VAL A 80 1.28 3.31 -15.00
C VAL A 80 1.86 4.62 -14.45
N GLN A 81 3.00 5.08 -14.98
CA GLN A 81 3.60 6.35 -14.57
C GLN A 81 2.70 7.56 -14.86
N VAL A 82 2.07 7.61 -16.04
CA VAL A 82 1.10 8.66 -16.37
C VAL A 82 -0.08 8.63 -15.40
N ALA A 83 -0.61 7.45 -15.09
CA ALA A 83 -1.70 7.30 -14.14
C ALA A 83 -1.32 7.74 -12.71
N LEU A 84 -0.12 7.39 -12.25
CA LEU A 84 0.41 7.82 -10.95
C LEU A 84 0.61 9.34 -10.90
N GLN A 85 1.14 9.96 -11.95
CA GLN A 85 1.27 11.42 -12.04
C GLN A 85 -0.10 12.11 -12.00
N ALA A 86 -1.10 11.58 -12.71
CA ALA A 86 -2.46 12.11 -12.65
C ALA A 86 -3.07 12.02 -11.25
N LEU A 87 -2.83 10.91 -10.52
CA LEU A 87 -3.26 10.76 -9.13
C LEU A 87 -2.53 11.71 -8.17
N LEU A 88 -1.24 11.97 -8.39
CA LEU A 88 -0.48 12.95 -7.60
C LEU A 88 -1.09 14.36 -7.72
N GLN A 89 -1.60 14.74 -8.89
CA GLN A 89 -2.31 16.02 -9.06
C GLN A 89 -3.70 16.05 -8.39
N ARG A 90 -4.18 14.91 -7.88
CA ARG A 90 -5.47 14.74 -7.22
C ARG A 90 -5.33 14.50 -5.71
N CYS A 91 -4.15 14.69 -5.12
CA CYS A 91 -3.96 14.55 -3.67
C CYS A 91 -5.00 15.39 -2.90
N GLY A 92 -5.71 14.77 -1.96
CA GLY A 92 -6.78 15.39 -1.18
C GLY A 92 -8.16 15.41 -1.85
N ALA A 93 -8.26 15.03 -3.12
CA ALA A 93 -9.52 14.89 -3.85
C ALA A 93 -10.04 13.44 -3.83
N THR A 94 -11.20 13.23 -4.46
CA THR A 94 -11.76 11.90 -4.70
C THR A 94 -11.67 11.52 -6.18
N VAL A 95 -11.62 10.22 -6.46
CA VAL A 95 -11.59 9.66 -7.81
C VAL A 95 -12.57 8.50 -7.95
N PRO A 96 -13.14 8.25 -9.15
CA PRO A 96 -14.06 7.14 -9.35
C PRO A 96 -13.36 5.79 -9.18
N THR A 97 -13.86 4.95 -8.27
CA THR A 97 -13.22 3.69 -7.86
C THR A 97 -12.95 2.75 -9.03
N ARG A 98 -14.00 2.33 -9.73
CA ARG A 98 -13.89 1.31 -10.77
C ARG A 98 -13.05 1.78 -11.95
N THR A 99 -13.24 3.01 -12.40
CA THR A 99 -12.44 3.61 -13.49
C THR A 99 -10.98 3.72 -13.10
N THR A 100 -10.70 4.17 -11.87
CA THR A 100 -9.31 4.36 -11.42
C THR A 100 -8.60 3.01 -11.30
N LEU A 101 -9.22 2.02 -10.66
CA LEU A 101 -8.62 0.71 -10.47
C LEU A 101 -8.50 -0.08 -11.79
N ALA A 102 -9.37 0.16 -12.77
CA ALA A 102 -9.24 -0.40 -14.11
C ALA A 102 -7.93 0.00 -14.79
N THR A 103 -7.48 1.25 -14.60
CA THR A 103 -6.20 1.74 -15.13
C THR A 103 -5.00 0.94 -14.59
N PHE A 104 -5.11 0.34 -13.41
CA PHE A 104 -4.06 -0.47 -12.78
C PHE A 104 -4.32 -1.98 -12.89
N GLY A 105 -5.35 -2.42 -13.61
CA GLY A 105 -5.72 -3.83 -13.72
C GLY A 105 -6.30 -4.43 -12.42
N LEU A 106 -6.82 -3.59 -11.52
CA LEU A 106 -7.31 -3.97 -10.18
C LEU A 106 -8.85 -3.97 -10.10
N VAL A 107 -9.56 -4.27 -11.19
CA VAL A 107 -11.03 -4.27 -11.19
C VAL A 107 -11.61 -5.43 -10.39
N ASP A 108 -10.90 -6.56 -10.39
CA ASP A 108 -11.26 -7.80 -9.72
C ASP A 108 -11.26 -7.70 -8.19
N VAL A 109 -10.45 -6.81 -7.62
CA VAL A 109 -10.46 -6.54 -6.17
C VAL A 109 -11.62 -5.63 -5.72
N VAL A 110 -12.36 -5.03 -6.66
CA VAL A 110 -13.52 -4.17 -6.36
C VAL A 110 -14.73 -5.03 -6.00
N THR A 111 -15.03 -5.10 -4.71
CA THR A 111 -16.23 -5.77 -4.20
C THR A 111 -17.37 -4.77 -3.97
N ALA A 112 -18.58 -5.29 -3.72
CA ALA A 112 -19.75 -4.45 -3.39
C ALA A 112 -19.59 -3.59 -2.12
N ARG A 113 -18.54 -3.84 -1.32
CA ARG A 113 -18.24 -3.09 -0.09
C ARG A 113 -17.37 -1.85 -0.33
N TRP A 114 -16.83 -1.67 -1.53
CA TRP A 114 -16.02 -0.49 -1.87
C TRP A 114 -16.91 0.71 -2.19
N PRO A 115 -16.53 1.93 -1.80
CA PRO A 115 -17.26 3.14 -2.17
C PRO A 115 -17.15 3.39 -3.69
N GLU A 116 -18.09 4.15 -4.25
CA GLU A 116 -18.04 4.56 -5.67
C GLU A 116 -16.90 5.56 -5.96
N GLN A 117 -16.47 6.29 -4.93
CA GLN A 117 -15.40 7.29 -4.97
C GLN A 117 -14.37 6.98 -3.89
N LEU A 118 -13.08 6.99 -4.26
CA LEU A 118 -11.99 6.81 -3.31
C LEU A 118 -11.29 8.15 -3.03
N PRO A 119 -11.06 8.51 -1.76
CA PRO A 119 -10.18 9.61 -1.42
C PRO A 119 -8.73 9.27 -1.79
N VAL A 120 -8.02 10.25 -2.37
CA VAL A 120 -6.60 10.16 -2.70
C VAL A 120 -5.79 10.82 -1.58
N ARG A 121 -4.99 10.03 -0.88
CA ARG A 121 -4.16 10.45 0.26
C ARG A 121 -2.69 10.37 -0.12
N CYS A 122 -1.95 11.46 0.07
CA CYS A 122 -0.54 11.53 -0.28
C CYS A 122 0.27 11.90 0.97
N PRO A 123 0.43 10.97 1.94
CA PRO A 123 1.22 11.23 3.13
C PRO A 123 2.66 11.55 2.74
N GLY A 124 3.19 12.62 3.34
CA GLY A 124 4.56 13.11 3.14
C GLY A 124 5.65 12.09 3.47
#